data_AF-A0A1R3ITN3-F1
#
_entry.id   AF-A0A1R3ITN3-F1
#
_cell.length_a   1.000
_cell.length_b   1.000
_cell.length_c   1.000
_cell.angle_alpha   90.00
_cell.angle_beta   90.00
_cell.angle_gamma   90.00
#
_symmetry.space_group_name_H-M   'P 1'
#
loop_
_entity.id
_entity.type
_entity.pdbx_description
1 polymer ?
#
loop_
_entity_poly.entity_id
_entity_poly.type
_entity_poly.pdbx_seq_one_letter_code
_entity_poly.pdbx_strand_id
1 'polypeptide(L)'
;MFLHFGVNTFTDSEWGTGKENPAIFNPVGFDAKQWVTTAAEAGVSLMILTAKHHDGFCLWPSKYTEHSVLSSPWKNGQGDVVKEFVTAVKVHGGGNIDAGLYLSPWDRHDRRYGHDLQYGSVKEIWFDGAKGTNAKNMSYYFEDWFAMVRELQSSINIFSDAGPDVRWVGNEQGFAGNTSWSTINSTLLSIGNASIVE
;
A
#
# COMPACT_ATOMS: atom_id res chain seq x y z
N MET A 1 -12.32 3.86 -2.26
CA MET A 1 -11.96 4.43 -0.94
C MET A 1 -10.57 3.95 -0.57
N PHE A 2 -9.74 4.84 -0.02
CA PHE A 2 -8.39 4.51 0.44
C PHE A 2 -8.37 4.57 1.97
N LEU A 3 -7.79 3.56 2.61
CA LEU A 3 -7.67 3.43 4.06
C LEU A 3 -6.20 3.53 4.45
N HIS A 4 -5.79 4.70 4.93
CA HIS A 4 -4.50 4.90 5.59
C HIS A 4 -4.66 4.57 7.07
N PHE A 5 -4.00 3.51 7.52
CA PHE A 5 -4.03 3.06 8.91
C PHE A 5 -2.68 2.42 9.27
N GLY A 6 -2.18 2.66 10.48
CA GLY A 6 -0.92 2.09 10.94
C GLY A 6 -0.35 2.82 12.16
N VAL A 7 0.96 2.67 12.40
CA VAL A 7 1.67 3.37 13.49
C VAL A 7 1.48 4.89 13.44
N ASN A 8 1.38 5.45 12.22
CA ASN A 8 1.14 6.86 11.94
C ASN A 8 -0.17 7.40 12.53
N THR A 9 -1.20 6.57 12.60
CA THR A 9 -2.48 6.89 13.26
C THR A 9 -2.31 7.10 14.78
N PHE A 10 -1.27 6.54 15.39
CA PHE A 10 -0.98 6.66 16.82
C PHE A 10 0.11 7.69 17.14
N THR A 11 0.80 8.23 16.13
CA THR A 11 1.83 9.28 16.26
C THR A 11 1.38 10.65 15.76
N ASP A 12 0.16 10.77 15.24
CA ASP A 12 -0.40 12.02 14.65
C ASP A 12 0.52 12.59 13.56
N SER A 13 0.93 11.72 12.62
CA SER A 13 1.94 12.03 11.61
C SER A 13 1.64 11.38 10.28
N GLU A 14 1.59 12.16 9.20
CA GLU A 14 1.43 11.63 7.84
C GLU A 14 2.54 10.62 7.48
N TRP A 15 3.80 10.98 7.74
CA TRP A 15 4.99 10.22 7.32
C TRP A 15 5.88 9.79 8.50
N GLY A 16 5.54 8.64 9.11
CA GLY A 16 6.35 7.99 10.15
C GLY A 16 7.80 7.72 9.74
N THR A 17 8.68 7.67 10.74
CA THR A 17 10.14 7.74 10.60
C THR A 17 10.83 6.42 10.28
N GLY A 18 10.15 5.28 10.44
CA GLY A 18 10.71 3.93 10.43
C GLY A 18 11.35 3.52 11.77
N LYS A 19 11.12 4.30 12.83
CA LYS A 19 11.64 4.06 14.19
C LYS A 19 10.54 3.99 15.24
N GLU A 20 9.29 4.02 14.80
CA GLU A 20 8.09 3.88 15.62
C GLU A 20 8.17 2.55 16.40
N ASN A 21 7.93 2.60 17.71
CA ASN A 21 7.92 1.39 18.51
C ASN A 21 6.62 0.62 18.21
N PRO A 22 6.65 -0.65 17.75
CA PRO A 22 5.44 -1.47 17.53
C PRO A 22 4.46 -1.49 18.71
N ALA A 23 4.92 -1.23 19.93
CA ALA A 23 4.09 -1.10 21.13
C ALA A 23 3.01 -0.01 21.05
N ILE A 24 3.17 1.02 20.21
CA ILE A 24 2.17 2.08 20.04
C ILE A 24 0.95 1.63 19.22
N PHE A 25 1.10 0.59 18.40
CA PHE A 25 0.00 0.05 17.61
C PHE A 25 -0.91 -0.80 18.51
N ASN A 26 -1.97 -0.20 19.04
CA ASN A 26 -2.94 -0.88 19.91
C ASN A 26 -4.37 -0.36 19.73
N PRO A 27 -5.01 -0.56 18.57
CA PRO A 27 -6.38 -0.10 18.35
C PRO A 27 -7.37 -0.88 19.23
N VAL A 28 -8.00 -0.19 20.18
CA VAL A 28 -8.94 -0.76 21.16
C VAL A 28 -10.30 -1.16 20.58
N GLY A 29 -10.68 -0.58 19.43
CA GLY A 29 -11.98 -0.77 18.79
C GLY A 29 -11.88 -1.06 17.28
N PHE A 30 -10.82 -1.76 16.85
CA PHE A 30 -10.69 -2.14 15.45
C PHE A 30 -11.82 -3.09 15.02
N ASP A 31 -12.62 -2.66 14.04
CA ASP A 31 -13.64 -3.47 13.39
C ASP A 31 -13.64 -3.24 11.87
N ALA A 32 -12.99 -4.15 11.14
CA ALA A 32 -12.98 -4.11 9.68
C ALA A 32 -14.38 -4.29 9.05
N LYS A 33 -15.33 -4.93 9.73
CA LYS A 33 -16.71 -5.03 9.24
C LYS A 33 -17.36 -3.66 9.23
N GLN A 34 -17.17 -2.85 10.26
CA GLN A 34 -17.72 -1.49 10.31
C GLN A 34 -17.22 -0.64 9.13
N TRP A 35 -15.92 -0.72 8.79
CA TRP A 35 -15.36 -0.04 7.62
C TRP A 35 -16.03 -0.48 6.30
N VAL A 36 -16.24 -1.80 6.12
CA VAL A 36 -16.86 -2.36 4.90
C VAL A 36 -18.35 -2.03 4.82
N THR A 37 -19.08 -2.06 5.93
CA THR A 37 -20.49 -1.65 5.97
C THR A 37 -20.65 -0.19 5.59
N THR A 38 -19.86 0.72 6.17
CA THR A 38 -19.88 2.13 5.79
C THR A 38 -19.47 2.36 4.34
N ALA A 39 -18.52 1.58 3.80
CA ALA A 39 -18.16 1.63 2.38
C ALA A 39 -19.34 1.23 1.46
N ALA A 40 -20.04 0.15 1.80
CA ALA A 40 -21.21 -0.32 1.05
C ALA A 40 -22.36 0.70 1.07
N GLU A 41 -22.65 1.28 2.24
CA GLU A 41 -23.65 2.34 2.41
C GLU A 41 -23.31 3.60 1.60
N ALA A 42 -22.01 3.92 1.47
CA ALA A 42 -21.51 5.01 0.64
C ALA A 42 -21.40 4.68 -0.87
N GLY A 43 -21.78 3.47 -1.30
CA GLY A 43 -21.71 3.05 -2.71
C GLY A 43 -20.28 2.84 -3.25
N VAL A 44 -19.30 2.62 -2.37
CA VAL A 44 -17.90 2.36 -2.75
C VAL A 44 -17.76 0.96 -3.34
N SER A 45 -17.19 0.84 -4.54
CA SER A 45 -16.92 -0.44 -5.20
C SER A 45 -15.51 -1.00 -5.02
N LEU A 46 -14.56 -0.21 -4.50
CA LEU A 46 -13.18 -0.62 -4.25
C LEU A 46 -12.65 -0.01 -2.96
N MET A 47 -12.10 -0.85 -2.08
CA MET A 47 -11.41 -0.44 -0.86
C MET A 47 -9.93 -0.82 -0.95
N ILE A 48 -9.02 0.14 -0.76
CA ILE A 48 -7.57 -0.09 -0.74
C ILE A 48 -7.04 0.16 0.67
N LEU A 49 -6.36 -0.82 1.27
CA LEU A 49 -5.75 -0.71 2.61
C LEU A 49 -4.22 -0.54 2.50
N THR A 50 -3.63 0.38 3.28
CA THR A 50 -2.17 0.45 3.48
C THR A 50 -1.65 -0.76 4.28
N ALA A 51 -1.34 -1.86 3.62
CA ALA A 51 -0.74 -3.03 4.26
C ALA A 51 0.64 -2.73 4.87
N LYS A 52 1.39 -1.81 4.24
CA LYS A 52 2.61 -1.18 4.79
C LYS A 52 2.78 0.20 4.17
N HIS A 53 3.00 1.22 5.00
CA HIS A 53 3.25 2.59 4.57
C HIS A 53 4.76 2.92 4.54
N HIS A 54 5.16 4.18 4.29
CA HIS A 54 6.57 4.60 4.18
C HIS A 54 7.41 4.33 5.43
N ASP A 55 6.80 4.37 6.61
CA ASP A 55 7.40 3.95 7.88
C ASP A 55 7.88 2.49 7.86
N GLY A 56 7.30 1.64 7.02
CA GLY A 56 7.70 0.23 6.90
C GLY A 56 6.99 -0.72 7.86
N PHE A 57 6.04 -0.25 8.68
CA PHE A 57 5.31 -1.10 9.61
C PHE A 57 4.27 -1.97 8.89
N CYS A 58 4.42 -3.29 8.97
CA CYS A 58 3.55 -4.25 8.29
C CYS A 58 2.30 -4.57 9.13
N LEU A 59 1.11 -4.36 8.55
CA LEU A 59 -0.19 -4.63 9.20
C LEU A 59 -0.61 -6.11 9.26
N TRP A 60 0.25 -7.02 8.80
CA TRP A 60 0.09 -8.47 8.88
C TRP A 60 1.32 -9.08 9.57
N PRO A 61 1.23 -10.28 10.19
CA PRO A 61 2.35 -10.94 10.84
C PRO A 61 3.36 -11.47 9.81
N SER A 62 4.21 -10.56 9.31
CA SER A 62 5.17 -10.84 8.24
C SER A 62 6.26 -11.81 8.69
N LYS A 63 6.60 -12.77 7.82
CA LYS A 63 7.74 -13.68 8.03
C LYS A 63 9.10 -13.03 7.75
N TYR A 64 9.11 -11.79 7.27
CA TYR A 64 10.31 -11.13 6.72
C TYR A 64 10.75 -9.89 7.50
N THR A 65 9.99 -9.46 8.51
CA THR A 65 10.34 -8.35 9.41
C THR A 65 9.59 -8.46 10.74
N GLU A 66 10.27 -8.13 11.85
CA GLU A 66 9.67 -7.97 13.18
C GLU A 66 8.96 -6.61 13.32
N HIS A 67 9.20 -5.65 12.42
CA HIS A 67 8.48 -4.36 12.41
C HIS A 67 7.09 -4.53 11.78
N SER A 68 6.24 -5.24 12.52
CA SER A 68 4.88 -5.61 12.14
C SER A 68 3.98 -5.76 13.37
N VAL A 69 2.70 -6.01 13.14
CA VAL A 69 1.71 -6.34 14.18
C VAL A 69 2.13 -7.49 15.11
N LEU A 70 3.04 -8.38 14.66
CA LEU A 70 3.62 -9.45 15.48
C LEU A 70 4.28 -8.93 16.76
N SER A 71 4.94 -7.77 16.69
CA SER A 71 5.64 -7.14 17.82
C SER A 71 4.78 -6.10 18.56
N SER A 72 3.49 -6.00 18.22
CA SER A 72 2.54 -5.07 18.86
C SER A 72 1.72 -5.78 19.96
N PRO A 73 1.24 -5.06 21.00
CA PRO A 73 0.34 -5.60 22.00
C PRO A 73 -1.06 -5.90 21.44
N TRP A 74 -1.40 -5.35 20.26
CA TRP A 74 -2.71 -5.57 19.65
C TRP A 74 -2.97 -7.06 19.44
N LYS A 75 -4.08 -7.55 20.01
CA LYS A 75 -4.46 -8.97 20.04
C LYS A 75 -3.31 -9.89 20.50
N ASN A 76 -2.46 -9.41 21.42
CA ASN A 76 -1.29 -10.12 21.94
C ASN A 76 -0.33 -10.61 20.84
N GLY A 77 -0.04 -9.75 19.85
CA GLY A 77 0.85 -10.07 18.72
C GLY A 77 0.28 -11.06 17.69
N GLN A 78 -0.99 -11.47 17.83
CA GLN A 78 -1.64 -12.45 16.95
C GLN A 78 -2.65 -11.81 15.97
N GLY A 79 -2.73 -10.48 15.95
CA GLY A 79 -3.62 -9.75 15.03
C GLY A 79 -3.11 -9.75 13.60
N ASP A 80 -4.04 -9.62 12.64
CA ASP A 80 -3.75 -9.53 11.21
C ASP A 80 -4.80 -8.62 10.55
N VAL A 81 -4.49 -7.33 10.43
CA VAL A 81 -5.41 -6.32 9.90
C VAL A 81 -5.75 -6.64 8.44
N VAL A 82 -4.76 -7.07 7.66
CA VAL A 82 -4.92 -7.37 6.23
C VAL A 82 -5.90 -8.52 6.04
N LYS A 83 -5.74 -9.61 6.81
CA LYS A 83 -6.66 -10.74 6.77
C LYS A 83 -8.06 -10.37 7.25
N GLU A 84 -8.17 -9.58 8.32
CA GLU A 84 -9.48 -9.15 8.84
C GLU A 84 -10.20 -8.24 7.84
N PHE A 85 -9.49 -7.31 7.20
CA PHE A 85 -10.00 -6.46 6.13
C PHE A 85 -10.47 -7.26 4.91
N VAL A 86 -9.62 -8.12 4.34
CA VAL A 86 -9.98 -8.93 3.15
C VAL A 86 -11.13 -9.89 3.48
N THR A 87 -11.17 -10.45 4.69
CA THR A 87 -12.30 -11.28 5.15
C THR A 87 -13.58 -10.46 5.27
N ALA A 88 -13.51 -9.25 5.85
CA ALA A 88 -14.65 -8.36 5.98
C ALA A 88 -15.20 -7.94 4.61
N VAL A 89 -14.35 -7.57 3.65
CA VAL A 89 -14.78 -7.24 2.28
C VAL A 89 -15.46 -8.45 1.64
N LYS A 90 -14.86 -9.64 1.74
CA LYS A 90 -15.44 -10.87 1.17
C LYS A 90 -16.79 -11.28 1.78
N VAL A 91 -16.99 -11.05 3.08
CA VAL A 91 -18.21 -11.48 3.81
C VAL A 91 -19.30 -10.39 3.82
N HIS A 92 -18.92 -9.11 3.83
CA HIS A 92 -19.84 -7.99 4.03
C HIS A 92 -19.92 -7.00 2.87
N GLY A 93 -18.99 -7.05 1.90
CA GLY A 93 -19.03 -6.23 0.69
C GLY A 93 -20.06 -6.66 -0.36
N GLY A 94 -20.85 -7.71 -0.08
CA GLY A 94 -21.99 -8.12 -0.91
C GLY A 94 -21.67 -8.55 -2.34
N GLY A 95 -20.39 -8.80 -2.66
CA GLY A 95 -19.91 -9.04 -4.03
C GLY A 95 -19.77 -7.79 -4.90
N ASN A 96 -20.03 -6.59 -4.34
CA ASN A 96 -19.95 -5.30 -5.04
C ASN A 96 -18.72 -4.47 -4.65
N ILE A 97 -17.94 -4.93 -3.67
CA ILE A 97 -16.73 -4.27 -3.18
C ILE A 97 -15.52 -5.17 -3.40
N ASP A 98 -14.57 -4.67 -4.18
CA ASP A 98 -13.25 -5.26 -4.34
C ASP A 98 -12.29 -4.81 -3.21
N ALA A 99 -11.35 -5.69 -2.87
CA ALA A 99 -10.26 -5.40 -1.93
C ALA A 99 -8.94 -5.20 -2.68
N GLY A 100 -8.23 -4.12 -2.37
CA GLY A 100 -6.87 -3.85 -2.81
C GLY A 100 -5.93 -3.61 -1.63
N LEU A 101 -4.62 -3.83 -1.83
CA LEU A 101 -3.59 -3.63 -0.81
C LEU A 101 -2.48 -2.73 -1.37
N TYR A 102 -2.17 -1.67 -0.63
CA TYR A 102 -1.01 -0.80 -0.85
C TYR A 102 0.20 -1.32 -0.07
N LEU A 103 1.36 -1.43 -0.73
CA LEU A 103 2.64 -1.65 -0.04
C LEU A 103 3.66 -0.63 -0.55
N SER A 104 4.11 0.26 0.34
CA SER A 104 5.05 1.30 -0.08
C SER A 104 6.38 0.71 -0.57
N PRO A 105 6.87 1.09 -1.77
CA PRO A 105 8.22 0.72 -2.21
C PRO A 105 9.28 1.39 -1.34
N TRP A 106 9.05 2.68 -1.00
CA TRP A 106 9.90 3.40 -0.07
C TRP A 106 9.72 2.85 1.34
N ASP A 107 10.81 2.32 1.90
CA ASP A 107 10.85 1.81 3.27
C ASP A 107 11.84 2.62 4.11
N ARG A 108 11.37 3.22 5.21
CA ARG A 108 12.18 3.99 6.15
C ARG A 108 12.71 3.17 7.32
N HIS A 109 12.21 1.95 7.51
CA HIS A 109 12.65 1.03 8.56
C HIS A 109 13.73 0.05 8.08
N ASP A 110 13.50 -0.59 6.93
CA ASP A 110 14.36 -1.67 6.45
C ASP A 110 15.75 -1.16 6.08
N ARG A 111 16.77 -1.64 6.81
CA ARG A 111 18.17 -1.25 6.60
C ARG A 111 18.71 -1.67 5.22
N ARG A 112 18.05 -2.60 4.55
CA ARG A 112 18.35 -3.02 3.17
C ARG A 112 17.88 -2.00 2.14
N TYR A 113 17.01 -1.06 2.51
CA TYR A 113 16.52 -0.03 1.59
C TYR A 113 17.67 0.84 1.07
N GLY A 114 17.77 0.91 -0.26
CA GLY A 114 18.82 1.59 -1.03
C GLY A 114 20.18 0.88 -0.98
N HIS A 115 20.19 -0.45 -0.86
CA HIS A 115 21.36 -1.29 -1.08
C HIS A 115 21.01 -2.40 -2.07
N ASP A 116 21.90 -2.64 -3.04
CA ASP A 116 21.72 -3.69 -4.04
C ASP A 116 21.68 -5.07 -3.36
N LEU A 117 20.52 -5.72 -3.41
CA LEU A 117 20.34 -7.10 -2.97
C LEU A 117 19.58 -7.88 -4.03
N GLN A 118 20.10 -9.05 -4.38
CA GLN A 118 19.35 -10.06 -5.12
C GLN A 118 18.31 -10.66 -4.17
N TYR A 119 17.03 -10.47 -4.47
CA TYR A 119 15.92 -11.01 -3.70
C TYR A 119 15.31 -12.24 -4.39
N GLY A 120 14.87 -13.22 -3.58
CA GLY A 120 13.98 -14.30 -4.04
C GLY A 120 12.53 -13.82 -4.22
N SER A 121 11.62 -14.73 -4.60
CA SER A 121 10.24 -14.40 -5.00
C SER A 121 9.34 -13.79 -3.89
N VAL A 122 8.49 -12.82 -4.26
CA VAL A 122 7.86 -11.80 -3.36
C VAL A 122 6.31 -11.75 -3.34
N LYS A 123 5.63 -12.34 -4.31
CA LYS A 123 4.17 -12.47 -4.42
C LYS A 123 3.34 -11.22 -4.80
N GLU A 124 2.96 -10.28 -3.92
CA GLU A 124 1.81 -9.38 -4.21
C GLU A 124 1.90 -7.93 -3.65
N ILE A 125 1.88 -6.87 -4.49
CA ILE A 125 1.94 -5.42 -4.10
C ILE A 125 1.31 -4.44 -5.15
N TRP A 126 0.73 -3.31 -4.67
CA TRP A 126 0.52 -2.00 -5.36
C TRP A 126 1.62 -0.99 -4.95
N PHE A 127 2.28 -0.31 -5.90
CA PHE A 127 3.53 0.43 -5.65
C PHE A 127 3.41 1.96 -5.83
N ASP A 128 3.84 2.71 -4.81
CA ASP A 128 3.86 4.17 -4.73
C ASP A 128 5.18 4.82 -5.21
N GLY A 129 5.10 5.85 -6.05
CA GLY A 129 6.26 6.64 -6.47
C GLY A 129 6.84 7.58 -5.40
N ALA A 130 6.08 7.92 -4.35
CA ALA A 130 6.44 8.96 -3.39
C ALA A 130 7.76 8.67 -2.65
N LYS A 131 8.67 9.65 -2.69
CA LYS A 131 9.99 9.63 -2.06
C LYS A 131 10.32 11.00 -1.48
N GLY A 132 10.73 11.05 -0.20
CA GLY A 132 11.23 12.28 0.42
C GLY A 132 12.53 12.77 -0.22
N THR A 133 12.81 14.08 -0.09
CA THR A 133 13.94 14.77 -0.74
C THR A 133 15.34 14.19 -0.47
N ASN A 134 15.51 13.47 0.66
CA ASN A 134 16.76 12.80 1.06
C ASN A 134 16.68 11.26 0.99
N ALA A 135 15.67 10.69 0.33
CA ALA A 135 15.58 9.25 0.15
C ALA A 135 16.73 8.73 -0.73
N LYS A 136 17.29 7.57 -0.40
CA LYS A 136 18.28 6.91 -1.26
C LYS A 136 17.66 6.62 -2.62
N ASN A 137 18.43 6.86 -3.68
CA ASN A 137 18.03 6.43 -5.02
C ASN A 137 17.99 4.89 -5.05
N MET A 138 16.91 4.33 -5.59
CA MET A 138 16.70 2.90 -5.75
C MET A 138 15.95 2.66 -7.05
N SER A 139 16.48 1.73 -7.85
CA SER A 139 15.79 1.10 -8.96
C SER A 139 15.00 -0.11 -8.44
N TYR A 140 13.72 -0.19 -8.78
CA TYR A 140 12.86 -1.32 -8.43
C TYR A 140 12.68 -2.25 -9.62
N TYR A 141 12.56 -3.55 -9.36
CA TYR A 141 12.31 -4.57 -10.38
C TYR A 141 10.80 -4.67 -10.67
N PHE A 142 10.19 -3.55 -11.08
CA PHE A 142 8.74 -3.44 -11.24
C PHE A 142 8.15 -4.50 -12.20
N GLU A 143 8.81 -4.79 -13.32
CA GLU A 143 8.35 -5.82 -14.27
C GLU A 143 8.29 -7.22 -13.66
N ASP A 144 9.34 -7.64 -12.93
CA ASP A 144 9.37 -8.93 -12.23
C ASP A 144 8.27 -8.98 -11.15
N TRP A 145 8.06 -7.86 -10.47
CA TRP A 145 7.02 -7.72 -9.45
C TRP A 145 5.61 -7.80 -10.05
N PHE A 146 5.35 -7.14 -11.19
CA PHE A 146 4.07 -7.21 -11.90
C PHE A 146 3.80 -8.62 -12.44
N ALA A 147 4.79 -9.28 -13.04
CA ALA A 147 4.66 -10.64 -13.57
C ALA A 147 4.28 -11.64 -12.47
N MET A 148 4.91 -11.52 -11.30
CA MET A 148 4.68 -12.34 -10.12
C MET A 148 3.31 -12.06 -9.44
N VAL A 149 2.89 -10.78 -9.39
CA VAL A 149 1.52 -10.41 -8.99
C VAL A 149 0.49 -11.09 -9.92
N ARG A 150 0.73 -11.02 -11.24
CA ARG A 150 -0.12 -11.65 -12.27
C ARG A 150 -0.14 -13.17 -12.23
N GLU A 151 0.96 -13.82 -11.82
CA GLU A 151 0.99 -15.28 -11.61
C GLU A 151 0.00 -15.72 -10.53
N LEU A 152 -0.21 -14.88 -9.51
CA LEU A 152 -0.94 -15.24 -8.29
C LEU A 152 -2.36 -14.72 -8.24
N GLN A 153 -2.60 -13.52 -8.80
CA GLN A 153 -3.90 -12.89 -8.95
C GLN A 153 -4.03 -12.37 -10.39
N SER A 154 -4.29 -13.27 -11.34
CA SER A 154 -4.23 -12.96 -12.78
C SER A 154 -5.15 -11.82 -13.24
N SER A 155 -6.28 -11.61 -12.57
CA SER A 155 -7.27 -10.57 -12.87
C SER A 155 -7.11 -9.25 -12.10
N ILE A 156 -6.04 -9.07 -11.30
CA ILE A 156 -5.85 -7.86 -10.48
C ILE A 156 -5.54 -6.62 -11.34
N ASN A 157 -5.92 -5.43 -10.87
CA ASN A 157 -5.43 -4.17 -11.43
C ASN A 157 -4.25 -3.66 -10.60
N ILE A 158 -3.13 -3.40 -11.26
CA ILE A 158 -1.91 -2.87 -10.68
C ILE A 158 -1.79 -1.39 -11.02
N PHE A 159 -1.64 -0.57 -9.98
CA PHE A 159 -1.38 0.85 -10.08
C PHE A 159 0.10 1.15 -9.80
N SER A 160 0.61 2.17 -10.48
CA SER A 160 1.72 3.00 -10.05
C SER A 160 1.57 4.39 -10.70
N ASP A 161 2.56 5.27 -10.55
CA ASP A 161 2.63 6.54 -11.29
C ASP A 161 2.38 6.37 -12.80
N ALA A 162 2.84 5.27 -13.40
CA ALA A 162 2.89 5.05 -14.84
C ALA A 162 2.22 3.76 -15.34
N GLY A 163 1.49 3.01 -14.50
CA GLY A 163 0.83 1.76 -14.88
C GLY A 163 1.27 0.53 -14.06
N PRO A 164 1.10 -0.72 -14.56
CA PRO A 164 0.78 -1.07 -15.94
C PRO A 164 -0.70 -0.90 -16.32
N ASP A 165 -1.65 -1.06 -15.39
CA ASP A 165 -3.09 -1.04 -15.72
C ASP A 165 -3.76 0.29 -15.36
N VAL A 166 -3.36 0.88 -14.23
CA VAL A 166 -3.87 2.17 -13.73
C VAL A 166 -2.69 3.09 -13.44
N ARG A 167 -2.81 4.37 -13.81
CA ARG A 167 -1.79 5.39 -13.58
C ARG A 167 -2.26 6.47 -12.62
N TRP A 168 -1.31 7.20 -12.03
CA TRP A 168 -1.62 8.41 -11.29
C TRP A 168 -2.15 9.54 -12.21
N VAL A 169 -3.01 10.40 -11.66
CA VAL A 169 -3.62 11.52 -12.40
C VAL A 169 -2.75 12.79 -12.41
N GLY A 170 -1.65 12.80 -11.63
CA GLY A 170 -0.72 13.93 -11.51
C GLY A 170 -0.99 14.88 -10.34
N ASN A 171 -2.01 14.61 -9.51
CA ASN A 171 -2.27 15.38 -8.28
C ASN A 171 -3.04 14.54 -7.24
N GLU A 172 -3.07 15.04 -6.01
CA GLU A 172 -3.86 14.49 -4.88
C GLU A 172 -5.12 15.32 -4.58
N GLN A 173 -5.35 16.41 -5.33
CA GLN A 173 -6.55 17.26 -5.19
C GLN A 173 -7.81 16.63 -5.81
N GLY A 174 -7.66 15.51 -6.52
CA GLY A 174 -8.78 14.67 -6.97
C GLY A 174 -9.41 15.09 -8.29
N PHE A 175 -8.73 15.88 -9.13
CA PHE A 175 -9.22 16.26 -10.46
C PHE A 175 -8.34 15.74 -11.59
N ALA A 176 -8.94 15.44 -12.73
CA ALA A 176 -8.24 15.22 -14.00
C ALA A 176 -8.26 16.50 -14.84
N GLY A 177 -7.30 16.65 -15.76
CA GLY A 177 -7.36 17.71 -16.76
C GLY A 177 -8.58 17.58 -17.69
N ASN A 178 -9.03 18.70 -18.26
CA ASN A 178 -10.19 18.76 -19.18
C ASN A 178 -10.11 17.77 -20.36
N THR A 179 -8.89 17.37 -20.74
CA THR A 179 -8.63 16.26 -21.65
C THR A 179 -7.75 15.25 -20.91
N SER A 180 -8.26 14.04 -20.68
CA SER A 180 -7.52 12.94 -20.06
C SER A 180 -7.69 11.68 -20.89
N TRP A 181 -6.66 11.31 -21.64
CA TRP A 181 -6.65 10.08 -22.43
C TRP A 181 -6.34 8.88 -21.55
N SER A 182 -7.03 7.75 -21.73
CA SER A 182 -6.69 6.50 -21.02
C SER A 182 -5.38 5.88 -21.52
N THR A 183 -4.91 6.26 -22.71
CA THR A 183 -3.60 5.87 -23.26
C THR A 183 -2.48 6.78 -22.75
N ILE A 184 -1.28 6.20 -22.60
CA ILE A 184 -0.03 6.91 -22.32
C ILE A 184 1.09 6.38 -23.20
N ASN A 185 2.14 7.18 -23.38
CA ASN A 185 3.40 6.68 -23.93
C ASN A 185 4.33 6.27 -22.78
N SER A 186 4.43 4.97 -22.51
CA SER A 186 5.27 4.42 -21.44
C SER A 186 6.78 4.61 -21.66
N THR A 187 7.24 5.04 -22.85
CA THR A 187 8.67 5.39 -23.05
C THR A 187 9.05 6.76 -22.51
N LEU A 188 8.07 7.58 -22.11
CA LEU A 188 8.27 8.94 -21.59
C LEU A 188 7.99 9.09 -20.09
N LEU A 189 7.56 8.01 -19.42
CA LEU A 189 7.20 7.99 -18.00
C LEU A 189 7.96 6.88 -17.29
N SER A 190 8.44 7.14 -16.08
CA SER A 190 9.09 6.15 -15.22
C SER A 190 8.61 6.27 -13.79
N ILE A 191 8.34 5.12 -13.17
CA ILE A 191 7.78 5.02 -11.83
C ILE A 191 8.79 5.49 -10.79
N GLY A 192 8.36 6.33 -9.83
CA GLY A 192 9.19 6.89 -8.78
C GLY A 192 10.20 7.93 -9.27
N ASN A 193 9.95 8.55 -10.42
CA ASN A 193 10.72 9.67 -10.95
C ASN A 193 10.08 11.01 -10.57
N ALA A 194 10.62 11.67 -9.55
CA ALA A 194 10.17 12.98 -9.07
C ALA A 194 10.33 14.15 -10.07
N SER A 195 10.81 13.88 -11.31
CA SER A 195 10.96 14.88 -12.37
C SER A 195 9.68 15.09 -13.20
N ILE A 196 8.57 14.40 -12.87
CA ILE A 196 7.24 14.71 -13.42
C ILE A 196 6.71 15.96 -12.69
N VAL A 197 7.26 17.11 -13.09
CA VAL A 197 6.76 18.45 -12.76
C VAL A 197 5.97 18.95 -13.98
N GLU A 198 4.94 19.76 -13.74
CA GLU A 198 3.91 20.23 -14.70
C GLU A 198 4.39 20.59 -16.13
#